data_AF-A0A9N7LVL8-F1
#
_entry.id   AF-A0A9N7LVL8-F1
#
_cell.length_a   1.000
_cell.length_b   1.000
_cell.length_c   1.000
_cell.angle_alpha   90.00
_cell.angle_beta   90.00
_cell.angle_gamma   90.00
#
_symmetry.space_group_name_H-M   'P 1'
#
loop_
_entity.id
_entity.type
_entity.pdbx_description
1 polymer ?
#
loop_
_entity_poly.entity_id
_entity_poly.type
_entity_poly.pdbx_seq_one_letter_code
_entity_poly.pdbx_strand_id
1 'polypeptide(L)'
;MTDPDMATVLRNMKVPVRMTGSQALRDFLLIYVDDEESLATPERLKQLNGLLILSHLEVVNALGAMEAAATEQHVERFRNEINRKFRKRRWG
;
A
#
# COMPACT_ATOMS: atom_id res chain seq x y z
N MET A 1 -25.55 16.31 10.37
CA MET A 1 -24.80 15.19 9.78
C MET A 1 -23.44 15.24 10.46
N THR A 2 -23.20 14.37 11.43
CA THR A 2 -22.00 14.40 12.28
C THR A 2 -20.82 13.91 11.46
N ASP A 3 -19.88 14.81 11.17
CA ASP A 3 -18.57 14.44 10.65
C ASP A 3 -17.94 13.44 11.62
N PRO A 4 -17.46 12.27 11.16
CA PRO A 4 -16.82 11.33 12.06
C PRO A 4 -15.54 11.96 12.63
N ASP A 5 -15.42 11.92 13.96
CA ASP A 5 -14.21 12.30 14.67
C ASP A 5 -12.98 11.65 14.01
N MET A 6 -12.01 12.48 13.59
CA MET A 6 -10.83 12.04 12.85
C MET A 6 -10.03 11.00 13.65
N ALA A 7 -10.00 11.10 14.97
CA ALA A 7 -9.34 10.12 15.82
C ALA A 7 -10.02 8.75 15.71
N THR A 8 -11.35 8.74 15.67
CA THR A 8 -12.15 7.53 15.43
C THR A 8 -11.91 6.94 14.04
N VAL A 9 -11.79 7.77 13.01
CA VAL A 9 -11.47 7.30 11.64
C VAL A 9 -10.08 6.63 11.62
N LEU A 10 -9.07 7.30 12.18
CA LEU A 10 -7.70 6.80 12.20
C LEU A 10 -7.58 5.49 13.01
N ARG A 11 -8.23 5.37 14.17
CA ARG A 11 -8.21 4.12 14.97
C ARG A 11 -8.83 2.94 14.22
N ASN A 12 -9.88 3.19 13.45
CA ASN A 12 -10.58 2.14 12.70
C ASN A 12 -9.92 1.83 11.34
N MET A 13 -8.92 2.62 10.91
CA MET A 13 -8.22 2.40 9.65
C MET A 13 -7.37 1.14 9.70
N LYS A 14 -7.71 0.17 8.84
CA LYS A 14 -6.96 -1.08 8.66
C LYS A 14 -5.75 -0.85 7.75
N VAL A 15 -4.58 -0.70 8.35
CA VAL A 15 -3.30 -0.68 7.64
C VAL A 15 -2.70 -2.08 7.64
N PRO A 16 -2.32 -2.65 6.49
CA PRO A 16 -1.65 -3.96 6.44
C PRO A 16 -0.39 -4.01 7.30
N VAL A 17 -0.12 -5.16 7.94
CA VAL A 17 1.01 -5.34 8.87
C VAL A 17 2.36 -5.01 8.22
N ARG A 18 2.50 -5.28 6.93
CA ARG A 18 3.72 -5.06 6.15
C ARG A 18 3.97 -3.60 5.72
N MET A 19 3.03 -2.69 5.96
CA MET A 19 3.13 -1.27 5.59
C MET A 19 3.48 -0.45 6.84
N THR A 20 4.74 -0.53 7.25
CA THR A 20 5.22 0.06 8.50
C THR A 20 5.27 1.58 8.44
N GLY A 21 5.53 2.16 7.27
CA GLY A 21 5.46 3.61 7.03
C GLY A 21 4.03 4.14 7.18
N SER A 22 3.05 3.46 6.59
CA SER A 22 1.63 3.79 6.76
C SER A 22 1.13 3.62 8.20
N GLN A 23 1.64 2.62 8.93
CA GLN A 23 1.32 2.46 10.36
C GLN A 23 1.88 3.63 11.17
N ALA A 24 3.16 3.94 10.97
CA ALA A 24 3.81 5.07 11.65
C ALA A 24 3.13 6.41 11.32
N LEU A 25 2.70 6.61 10.08
CA LEU A 25 1.92 7.79 9.69
C LEU A 25 0.59 7.86 10.45
N ARG A 26 -0.18 6.77 10.48
CA ARG A 26 -1.46 6.73 11.21
C ARG A 26 -1.27 7.01 12.69
N ASP A 27 -0.26 6.39 13.31
CA ASP A 27 0.01 6.55 14.74
C ASP A 27 0.51 7.97 15.05
N PHE A 28 1.33 8.56 14.16
CA PHE A 28 1.72 9.97 14.25
C PHE A 28 0.50 10.89 14.20
N LEU A 29 -0.40 10.71 13.22
CA LEU A 29 -1.61 11.53 13.11
C LEU A 29 -2.53 11.36 14.33
N LEU A 30 -2.63 10.16 14.90
CA LEU A 30 -3.41 9.91 16.12
C LEU A 30 -2.88 10.67 17.34
N ILE A 31 -1.56 10.86 17.45
CA ILE A 31 -0.95 11.60 18.57
C ILE A 31 -1.36 13.07 18.55
N TYR A 32 -1.51 13.65 17.35
CA TYR A 32 -1.71 15.09 17.17
C TYR A 32 -3.10 15.48 16.66
N VAL A 33 -4.03 14.53 16.57
CA VAL A 33 -5.37 14.75 16.00
C VAL A 33 -6.17 15.84 16.72
N ASP A 34 -5.92 16.04 18.02
CA ASP A 34 -6.59 17.04 18.85
C ASP A 34 -5.72 18.29 19.12
N ASP A 35 -4.51 18.37 18.54
CA ASP A 35 -3.52 19.42 18.81
C ASP A 35 -2.84 19.90 17.51
N GLU A 36 -3.60 20.66 16.71
CA GLU A 36 -3.14 21.22 15.43
C GLU A 36 -1.98 22.22 15.57
N GLU A 37 -1.91 22.96 16.68
CA GLU A 37 -0.82 23.91 16.93
C GLU A 37 0.53 23.19 17.14
N SER A 38 0.51 22.02 17.77
CA SER A 38 1.71 21.19 17.97
C SER A 38 2.21 20.55 16.67
N LEU A 39 1.31 20.23 15.73
CA LEU A 39 1.63 19.77 14.38
C LEU A 39 2.36 20.82 13.54
N ALA A 40 2.05 22.10 13.74
CA ALA A 40 2.56 23.20 12.92
C ALA A 40 4.06 23.51 13.13
N THR A 41 4.74 22.82 14.06
CA THR A 41 6.17 23.01 14.29
C THR A 41 7.00 22.49 13.09
N PRO A 42 8.09 23.16 12.68
CA PRO A 42 8.87 22.77 11.50
C PRO A 42 9.41 21.33 11.54
N GLU A 43 9.82 20.87 12.73
CA GLU A 43 10.32 19.50 12.92
C GLU A 43 9.20 18.47 12.74
N ARG A 44 8.00 18.75 13.24
CA ARG A 44 6.84 17.85 13.08
C ARG A 44 6.33 17.84 11.66
N LEU A 45 6.32 18.98 10.97
CA LEU A 45 6.01 19.05 9.54
C LEU A 45 7.02 18.23 8.72
N LYS A 46 8.31 18.30 9.04
CA LYS A 46 9.34 17.48 8.39
C LYS A 46 9.11 15.98 8.62
N GLN A 47 8.78 15.59 9.85
CA GLN A 47 8.46 14.20 10.19
C GLN A 47 7.19 13.71 9.47
N LEU A 48 6.13 14.52 9.47
CA LEU A 48 4.88 14.24 8.75
C LEU A 48 5.14 14.05 7.25
N ASN A 49 5.90 14.96 6.63
CA ASN A 49 6.26 14.85 5.21
C ASN A 49 7.05 13.57 4.91
N GLY A 50 8.01 13.21 5.78
CA GLY A 50 8.74 11.95 5.65
C GLY A 50 7.81 10.74 5.73
N LEU A 51 6.89 10.71 6.69
CA LEU A 51 5.92 9.63 6.86
C LEU A 51 4.93 9.53 5.67
N LEU A 52 4.48 10.67 5.13
CA LEU A 52 3.64 10.71 3.93
C LEU A 52 4.36 10.11 2.72
N ILE A 53 5.62 10.49 2.50
CA ILE A 53 6.44 9.95 1.40
C ILE A 53 6.62 8.44 1.56
N LEU A 54 7.00 7.98 2.76
CA LEU A 54 7.19 6.55 3.04
C LEU A 54 5.90 5.75 2.79
N SER A 55 4.78 6.21 3.37
CA SER A 55 3.48 5.59 3.18
C SER A 55 3.08 5.53 1.70
N HIS A 56 3.39 6.57 0.92
CA HIS A 56 3.09 6.59 -0.51
C HIS A 56 3.94 5.57 -1.28
N LEU A 57 5.25 5.50 -1.00
CA LEU A 57 6.15 4.53 -1.63
C LEU A 57 5.76 3.07 -1.32
N GLU A 58 5.23 2.80 -0.13
CA GLU A 58 4.71 1.46 0.22
C GLU A 58 3.52 1.05 -0.66
N VAL A 59 2.61 1.99 -0.93
CA VAL A 59 1.47 1.73 -1.84
C VAL A 59 1.97 1.48 -3.25
N VAL A 60 2.85 2.34 -3.76
CA VAL A 60 3.44 2.20 -5.11
C VAL A 60 4.16 0.86 -5.24
N ASN A 61 4.96 0.48 -4.25
CA ASN A 61 5.66 -0.80 -4.24
C ASN A 61 4.69 -1.99 -4.19
N ALA A 62 3.63 -1.92 -3.38
CA ALA A 62 2.62 -2.97 -3.31
C ALA A 62 1.90 -3.16 -4.66
N LEU A 63 1.54 -2.06 -5.33
CA LEU A 63 0.93 -2.10 -6.66
C LEU A 63 1.89 -2.67 -7.71
N GLY A 64 3.15 -2.25 -7.70
CA GLY A 64 4.18 -2.79 -8.60
C GLY A 64 4.40 -4.29 -8.40
N ALA A 65 4.42 -4.77 -7.16
CA ALA A 65 4.52 -6.20 -6.86
C ALA A 65 3.30 -6.99 -7.37
N MET A 66 2.09 -6.42 -7.28
CA MET A 66 0.88 -7.04 -7.82
C MET A 66 0.90 -7.12 -9.35
N GLU A 67 1.36 -6.06 -10.02
CA GLU A 67 1.50 -6.02 -11.48
C GLU A 67 2.54 -7.04 -11.98
N ALA A 68 3.68 -7.13 -11.30
CA ALA A 68 4.72 -8.11 -11.61
C ALA A 68 4.18 -9.55 -11.49
N ALA A 69 3.51 -9.87 -10.37
CA ALA A 69 2.91 -11.18 -10.16
C ALA A 69 1.84 -11.53 -11.21
N ALA A 70 1.00 -10.57 -11.60
CA ALA A 70 -0.01 -10.78 -12.63
C ALA A 70 0.64 -11.05 -14.00
N THR A 71 1.71 -10.33 -14.33
CA THR A 71 2.47 -10.50 -15.57
C THR A 71 3.14 -11.88 -15.62
N GLU A 72 3.76 -12.31 -14.54
CA GLU A 72 4.38 -13.65 -14.43
C GLU A 72 3.35 -14.77 -14.63
N GLN A 73 2.20 -14.68 -13.97
CA GLN A 73 1.11 -15.64 -14.13
C GLN A 73 0.60 -15.69 -15.58
N HIS A 74 0.50 -14.53 -16.25
CA HIS A 74 0.06 -14.48 -17.63
C HIS A 74 1.05 -15.16 -18.57
N VAL A 75 2.36 -14.90 -18.40
CA VAL A 75 3.43 -15.56 -19.16
C VAL A 75 3.44 -17.06 -18.92
N GLU A 76 3.27 -17.50 -17.67
CA GLU A 76 3.23 -18.92 -17.32
C GLU A 76 2.04 -19.64 -17.99
N ARG A 77 0.84 -19.04 -17.93
CA ARG A 77 -0.35 -19.58 -18.61
C ARG A 77 -0.13 -19.69 -20.12
N PHE A 78 0.42 -18.64 -20.74
CA PHE A 78 0.73 -18.65 -22.16
C PHE A 78 1.72 -19.75 -22.55
N ARG A 79 2.80 -19.91 -21.77
CA ARG A 79 3.77 -21.01 -21.97
C ARG A 79 3.11 -22.39 -21.86
N ASN A 80 2.23 -22.58 -20.88
CA ASN A 80 1.51 -23.83 -20.68
C ASN A 80 0.56 -24.14 -21.86
N GLU A 81 -0.13 -23.14 -22.39
CA GLU A 81 -0.99 -23.29 -23.57
C GLU A 81 -0.19 -23.67 -24.83
N ILE A 82 0.93 -22.99 -25.07
CA ILE A 82 1.85 -23.31 -26.17
C ILE A 82 2.31 -24.77 -26.06
N ASN A 83 2.84 -25.16 -24.91
CA ASN A 83 3.36 -26.51 -24.68
C ASN A 83 2.27 -27.58 -24.87
N ARG A 84 1.03 -27.30 -24.43
CA ARG A 84 -0.12 -28.19 -24.65
C ARG A 84 -0.47 -28.33 -26.14
N LYS A 85 -0.49 -27.23 -26.90
CA LYS A 85 -0.75 -27.24 -28.35
C LYS A 85 0.34 -27.99 -29.12
N PHE A 86 1.61 -27.81 -28.75
CA PHE A 86 2.73 -28.51 -29.39
C PHE A 86 2.74 -30.01 -29.07
N ARG A 87 2.46 -30.42 -27.82
CA ARG A 87 2.31 -31.85 -27.48
C ARG A 87 1.19 -32.51 -28.26
N LYS A 88 0.03 -31.86 -28.42
CA LYS A 88 -1.07 -32.40 -29.23
C LYS A 88 -0.69 -32.62 -30.70
N ARG A 89 0.11 -31.73 -31.30
CA ARG A 89 0.57 -31.86 -32.69
C ARG A 89 1.65 -32.92 -32.90
N ARG A 90 2.38 -33.31 -31.86
CA ARG A 90 3.46 -34.30 -31.95
C ARG A 90 2.99 -35.75 -31.80
N TRP A 91 1.80 -35.94 -31.22
CA TRP A 91 1.22 -37.26 -30.92
C TRP A 91 -0.13 -37.49 -31.63
N GLY A 92 -0.48 -36.64 -32.59
CA GLY A 92 -1.68 -36.75 -33.43
C GLY A 92 -1.31 -36.97 -34.88
#